data_AF-A0A0D2GAC4-F1
#
_entry.id   AF-A0A0D2GAC4-F1
#
_cell.length_a   1.000
_cell.length_b   1.000
_cell.length_c   1.000
_cell.angle_alpha   90.00
_cell.angle_beta   90.00
_cell.angle_gamma   90.00
#
_symmetry.space_group_name_H-M   'P 1'
#
loop_
_entity.id
_entity.type
_entity.pdbx_description
1 polymer ?
#
loop_
_entity_poly.entity_id
_entity_poly.type
_entity_poly.pdbx_seq_one_letter_code
_entity_poly.pdbx_strand_id
1 'polypeptide(L)' 'MPTRFDHKGGFADHAAIRRKRREKTADKIDKIIDWHPIEEFLKKNLGHRHNAVGNPAYPALGMFKALLLQSWYGLS' A
#
# COMPACT_ATOMS: atom_id res chain seq x y z
N MET A 1 15.46 42.95 -12.79
CA MET A 1 15.24 42.10 -13.98
C MET A 1 14.95 40.68 -13.51
N PRO A 2 13.69 40.24 -13.35
CA PRO A 2 13.38 38.86 -12.96
C PRO A 2 13.40 37.92 -14.18
N THR A 3 13.95 36.72 -13.97
CA THR A 3 14.25 35.72 -15.00
C THR A 3 13.03 34.90 -15.42
N ARG A 4 13.03 34.52 -16.70
CA ARG A 4 11.90 34.08 -17.54
C ARG A 4 11.42 32.63 -17.30
N PHE A 5 11.52 32.11 -16.08
CA PHE A 5 11.15 30.73 -15.77
C PHE A 5 10.40 30.60 -14.42
N ASP A 6 9.27 31.32 -14.29
CA ASP A 6 8.20 30.95 -13.34
C ASP A 6 7.41 29.79 -13.98
N HIS A 7 7.95 28.56 -13.94
CA HIS A 7 7.28 27.38 -14.48
C HIS A 7 6.24 26.86 -13.49
N LYS A 8 5.06 27.47 -13.52
CA LYS A 8 3.83 26.81 -13.07
C LYS A 8 3.59 25.61 -14.01
N GLY A 9 4.10 24.44 -13.62
CA GLY A 9 3.84 23.10 -14.21
C GLY A 9 3.65 23.06 -15.74
N GLY A 10 4.67 22.64 -16.49
CA GLY A 10 4.56 22.48 -17.95
C GLY A 10 3.42 21.53 -18.37
N PHE A 11 3.03 21.55 -19.66
CA PHE A 11 1.88 20.79 -20.20
C PHE A 11 1.86 19.30 -19.80
N ALA A 12 3.03 18.67 -19.67
CA ALA A 12 3.17 17.30 -19.20
C ALA A 12 2.72 17.12 -17.73
N ASP A 13 2.98 18.10 -16.89
CA ASP A 13 2.61 18.13 -15.47
C ASP A 13 1.08 18.25 -15.32
N HIS A 14 0.45 19.14 -16.09
CA HIS A 14 -1.02 19.24 -16.16
C HIS A 14 -1.68 17.95 -16.69
N ALA A 15 -1.07 17.28 -17.66
CA ALA A 15 -1.56 15.99 -18.16
C ALA A 15 -1.39 14.87 -17.13
N ALA A 16 -0.33 14.89 -16.32
CA ALA A 16 -0.11 13.96 -15.22
C ALA A 16 -1.11 14.20 -14.07
N ILE A 17 -1.36 15.46 -13.70
CA ILE A 17 -2.37 15.83 -12.69
C ILE A 17 -3.78 15.42 -13.13
N ARG A 18 -4.11 15.56 -14.42
CA ARG A 18 -5.41 15.10 -14.96
C ARG A 18 -5.53 13.59 -15.12
N ARG A 19 -4.42 12.84 -15.04
CA ARG A 19 -4.45 11.38 -14.93
C ARG A 19 -4.91 11.00 -13.53
N LYS A 20 -6.21 11.15 -13.27
CA LYS A 20 -6.89 10.56 -12.13
C LYS A 20 -6.69 9.05 -12.25
N ARG A 21 -5.70 8.51 -11.52
CA ARG A 21 -5.39 7.08 -11.49
C ARG A 21 -6.70 6.36 -11.22
N ARG A 22 -7.15 5.50 -12.14
CA ARG A 22 -8.34 4.68 -11.91
C ARG A 22 -8.14 3.96 -10.58
N GLU A 23 -9.15 4.02 -9.71
CA GLU A 23 -9.10 3.32 -8.43
C GLU A 23 -8.87 1.84 -8.69
N LYS A 24 -7.79 1.29 -8.15
CA LYS A 24 -7.53 -0.15 -8.27
C LYS A 24 -8.49 -0.88 -7.35
N THR A 25 -8.80 -2.13 -7.66
CA THR A 25 -9.65 -2.97 -6.79
C THR A 25 -9.09 -3.02 -5.36
N ALA A 26 -7.76 -3.04 -5.21
CA ALA A 26 -7.08 -2.95 -3.92
C ALA A 26 -7.41 -1.66 -3.15
N ASP A 27 -7.48 -0.50 -3.81
CA ASP A 27 -7.86 0.78 -3.16
C ASP A 27 -9.31 0.75 -2.66
N LYS A 28 -10.19 -0.01 -3.30
CA LYS A 28 -11.58 -0.18 -2.83
C LYS A 28 -11.64 -1.09 -1.61
N ILE A 29 -10.85 -2.17 -1.62
CA ILE A 29 -10.75 -3.11 -0.49
C ILE A 29 -10.19 -2.41 0.75
N ASP A 30 -9.13 -1.61 0.59
CA ASP A 30 -8.55 -0.82 1.68
C ASP A 30 -9.53 0.21 2.26
N LYS A 31 -10.56 0.65 1.51
CA LYS A 31 -11.63 1.51 2.01
C LYS A 31 -12.76 0.76 2.71
N ILE A 32 -12.96 -0.54 2.42
CA ILE A 32 -14.06 -1.35 2.96
C ILE A 32 -13.64 -2.05 4.25
N ILE A 33 -12.36 -2.44 4.34
CA ILE A 33 -11.85 -3.24 5.45
C ILE A 33 -11.11 -2.33 6.43
N ASP A 34 -11.60 -2.29 7.68
CA ASP A 34 -10.85 -1.71 8.79
C ASP A 34 -9.68 -2.63 9.17
N TRP A 35 -8.46 -2.23 8.79
CA TRP A 35 -7.25 -3.02 9.06
C TRP A 35 -6.75 -2.95 10.49
N HIS A 36 -7.15 -1.93 11.26
CA HIS A 36 -6.69 -1.69 12.62
C HIS A 36 -6.94 -2.89 13.57
N PRO A 37 -8.17 -3.43 13.69
CA PRO A 37 -8.44 -4.57 14.57
C PRO A 37 -7.71 -5.85 14.12
N ILE A 38 -7.54 -6.03 12.81
CA ILE A 38 -6.82 -7.16 12.23
C ILE A 38 -5.33 -7.06 12.58
N GLU A 39 -4.75 -5.87 12.45
CA GLU A 39 -3.36 -5.62 12.80
C GLU A 39 -3.09 -5.84 14.29
N GLU A 40 -3.97 -5.36 15.17
CA GLU A 40 -3.86 -5.62 16.61
C GLU A 40 -3.98 -7.11 16.94
N PHE A 41 -4.93 -7.81 16.31
CA PHE A 41 -5.09 -9.24 16.48
C PHE A 41 -3.84 -10.01 16.02
N LEU A 42 -3.30 -9.66 14.86
CA LEU A 42 -2.09 -10.26 14.33
C LEU A 42 -0.88 -9.94 15.21
N LYS A 43 -0.73 -8.70 15.71
CA LYS A 43 0.35 -8.34 16.63
C LYS A 43 0.29 -9.11 17.96
N LYS A 44 -0.92 -9.37 18.48
CA LYS A 44 -1.13 -10.18 19.68
C LYS A 44 -0.77 -11.65 19.48
N ASN A 45 -1.14 -12.25 18.34
CA ASN A 45 -0.97 -13.69 18.09
C ASN A 45 0.36 -14.06 17.42
N LEU A 46 0.85 -13.24 16.50
CA LEU A 46 2.09 -13.42 15.75
C LEU A 46 3.23 -12.59 16.36
N GLY A 47 3.20 -12.42 17.69
CA GLY A 47 4.15 -11.60 18.45
C GLY A 47 5.60 -11.74 17.98
N HIS A 48 6.39 -10.67 18.12
CA HIS A 48 7.69 -10.44 17.47
C HIS A 48 8.58 -11.68 17.42
N ARG A 49 8.38 -12.53 16.41
CA ARG A 49 9.28 -13.63 16.14
C ARG A 49 10.48 -13.00 15.47
N HIS A 50 11.52 -12.74 16.26
CA HIS A 50 12.84 -12.54 15.70
C HIS A 50 13.13 -13.77 14.84
N ASN A 51 13.22 -13.58 13.54
CA ASN A 51 13.69 -14.62 12.66
C ASN A 51 15.07 -15.05 13.15
N ALA A 52 15.34 -16.35 13.17
CA ALA A 52 16.63 -16.90 13.58
C ALA A 52 17.81 -16.48 12.69
N VAL A 53 17.58 -15.66 11.64
CA VAL A 53 18.51 -15.36 10.54
C VAL A 53 18.73 -13.85 10.36
N GLY A 54 18.63 -13.06 11.42
CA GLY A 54 19.10 -11.66 11.46
C GLY A 54 18.29 -10.60 10.69
N ASN A 55 17.45 -10.98 9.72
CA ASN A 55 16.50 -10.07 9.05
C ASN A 55 15.18 -10.00 9.84
N PRO A 56 14.64 -8.81 10.16
CA PRO A 56 13.33 -8.69 10.80
C PRO A 56 12.25 -9.48 10.03
N ALA A 57 11.32 -10.07 10.78
CA ALA A 57 10.17 -10.73 10.18
C ALA A 57 9.35 -9.74 9.35
N TYR A 58 8.81 -10.22 8.22
CA TYR A 58 7.83 -9.45 7.46
C TYR A 58 6.69 -9.00 8.39
N PRO A 59 6.19 -7.76 8.22
CA PRO A 59 5.07 -7.30 9.03
C PRO A 59 3.88 -8.22 8.80
N ALA A 60 3.30 -8.73 9.90
CA ALA A 60 2.22 -9.72 9.87
C ALA A 60 1.03 -9.27 9.01
N LEU A 61 0.70 -7.97 9.05
CA LEU A 61 -0.36 -7.38 8.22
C LEU A 61 -0.06 -7.49 6.72
N GLY A 62 1.18 -7.24 6.30
CA GLY A 62 1.56 -7.31 4.88
C GLY A 62 1.47 -8.73 4.34
N MET A 63 1.89 -9.71 5.14
CA MET A 63 1.79 -11.13 4.79
C MET A 63 0.32 -11.57 4.73
N PHE A 64 -0.52 -11.13 5.67
CA PHE A 64 -1.97 -11.37 5.65
C PHE A 64 -2.64 -10.79 4.41
N LYS A 65 -2.31 -9.55 4.01
CA LYS A 65 -2.83 -8.94 2.78
C LYS A 65 -2.46 -9.75 1.53
N ALA A 66 -1.23 -10.28 1.47
CA ALA A 66 -0.80 -11.12 0.36
C ALA A 66 -1.59 -12.45 0.28
N LEU A 67 -1.82 -13.09 1.42
CA LEU A 67 -2.62 -14.32 1.50
C LEU A 67 -4.10 -14.08 1.14
N LEU A 68 -4.66 -12.95 1.57
CA LEU A 68 -6.03 -12.54 1.20
C LEU A 68 -6.15 -12.39 -0.32
N LEU A 69 -5.17 -11.75 -0.94
CA LEU A 69 -5.10 -11.61 -2.39
C LEU A 69 -4.98 -12.98 -3.07
N GLN A 70 -4.09 -13.84 -2.58
CA GLN A 70 -3.93 -15.20 -3.11
C GLN A 70 -5.24 -15.99 -3.06
N SER A 71 -5.98 -15.90 -1.95
CA SER A 71 -7.27 -16.57 -1.78
C SER A 71 -8.34 -16.05 -2.75
N TRP A 72 -8.41 -14.74 -2.99
CA TRP A 72 -9.40 -14.16 -3.91
C TRP A 72 -9.14 -14.44 -5.38
N TYR A 73 -7.87 -14.52 -5.78
CA TYR A 73 -7.49 -14.84 -7.15
C TYR A 73 -7.35 -16.35 -7.41
N GLY A 74 -7.58 -17.19 -6.39
CA GLY A 74 -7.47 -18.64 -6.53
C GLY A 74 -6.07 -19.09 -6.97
N LEU A 75 -5.03 -18.38 -6.53
CA LEU A 75 -3.62 -18.67 -6.88
C LEU A 75 -3.06 -19.86 -6.08
N SER A 76 -3.89 -20.86 -5.79
CA SER A 76 -3.53 -22.06 -5.03
C SER A 76 -3.30 -23.26 -5.92
#